data_AF-A0A963HL00-F1
#
_entry.id   AF-A0A963HL00-F1
#
_cell.length_a   1.000
_cell.length_b   1.000
_cell.length_c   1.000
_cell.angle_alpha   90.00
_cell.angle_beta   90.00
_cell.angle_gamma   90.00
#
_symmetry.space_group_name_H-M   'P 1'
#
loop_
_entity.id
_entity.type
_entity.pdbx_description
1 polymer ?
#
loop_
_entity_poly.entity_id
_entity_poly.type
_entity_poly.pdbx_seq_one_letter_code
_entity_poly.pdbx_strand_id
1 'polypeptide(L)'
;MKALWIIILSCTTGLFSWNCLAQSISYSGFECVNAANANDPTPTITRIDSRFEVVEILEDGMLRLSLSGGLPRFVNNNPDVCIDSDTAIGFIGTPDAAGSLGLPLRLERIDATARIDQGDLVIVVNSLFTDLSASRGAFSSFSTSRVQPVSNILFLKYDVRKASFILKKIIHNKGFVQTTGSTAMFPFIETIVPIFEETESVEVPRILTPPVEIGYRLDD
;
A
#
# COMPACT_ATOMS: atom_id res chain seq x y z
N MET A 1 2.17 60.92 19.28
CA MET A 1 2.68 59.61 19.77
C MET A 1 1.50 58.70 20.06
N LYS A 2 1.13 57.81 19.13
CA LYS A 2 0.12 56.72 19.30
C LYS A 2 0.02 55.85 18.04
N ALA A 3 0.43 56.36 16.88
CA ALA A 3 0.40 55.63 15.61
C ALA A 3 1.63 54.74 15.33
N LEU A 4 2.69 54.77 16.16
CA LEU A 4 3.92 54.02 15.91
C LEU A 4 3.97 52.62 16.56
N TRP A 5 3.01 52.30 17.46
CA TRP A 5 3.03 51.04 18.22
C TRP A 5 2.23 49.91 17.57
N ILE A 6 1.36 50.22 16.58
CA ILE A 6 0.47 49.22 15.97
C ILE A 6 1.17 48.47 14.81
N ILE A 7 2.25 49.02 14.26
CA ILE A 7 3.02 48.39 13.17
C ILE A 7 4.02 47.35 13.72
N ILE A 8 4.40 47.43 14.99
CA ILE A 8 5.35 46.48 15.61
C ILE A 8 4.65 45.19 16.06
N LEU A 9 3.34 45.23 16.34
CA LEU A 9 2.58 44.05 16.78
C LEU A 9 2.00 43.20 15.63
N SER A 10 1.97 43.75 14.42
CA SER A 10 1.47 43.07 13.22
C SER A 10 2.58 42.44 12.36
N CYS A 11 3.84 42.68 12.70
CA CYS A 11 4.99 42.16 11.94
C CYS A 11 5.76 41.02 12.64
N THR A 12 5.36 40.64 13.86
CA THR A 12 6.04 39.58 14.65
C THR A 12 5.30 38.23 14.66
N THR A 13 4.10 38.13 14.09
CA THR A 13 3.40 36.84 13.93
C THR A 13 3.66 36.17 12.58
N GLY A 14 4.35 36.83 11.66
CA GLY A 14 4.63 36.33 10.30
C GLY A 14 5.97 35.60 10.12
N LEU A 15 6.73 35.33 11.20
CA LEU A 15 8.10 34.78 11.09
C LEU A 15 8.34 33.47 11.85
N PHE A 16 7.29 32.77 12.29
CA PHE A 16 7.40 31.47 12.97
C PHE A 16 6.42 30.41 12.47
N SER A 17 6.38 30.17 11.17
CA SER A 17 5.96 28.86 10.64
C SER A 17 7.04 28.34 9.72
N TRP A 18 8.20 28.00 10.30
CA TRP A 18 9.03 26.97 9.69
C TRP A 18 8.14 25.72 9.59
N ASN A 19 7.79 25.37 8.37
CA ASN A 19 7.08 24.15 8.02
C ASN A 19 7.96 22.96 8.41
N CYS A 20 7.94 22.54 9.67
CA CYS A 20 8.09 21.12 10.01
C CYS A 20 6.75 20.46 9.67
N LEU A 21 6.41 20.49 8.38
CA LEU A 21 5.39 19.63 7.81
C LEU A 21 6.16 18.35 7.50
N ALA A 22 6.07 17.36 8.38
CA ALA A 22 6.66 16.05 8.12
C ALA A 22 6.25 15.61 6.70
N GLN A 23 7.23 15.49 5.81
CA GLN A 23 6.99 15.18 4.40
C GLN A 23 6.74 13.70 4.19
N SER A 24 7.00 12.87 5.21
CA SER A 24 6.74 11.45 5.14
C SER A 24 6.51 10.80 6.51
N ILE A 25 5.92 9.61 6.47
CA ILE A 25 5.92 8.70 7.61
C ILE A 25 6.59 7.39 7.21
N SER A 26 7.42 6.82 8.07
CA SER A 26 8.14 5.58 7.76
C SER A 26 8.12 4.56 8.90
N TYR A 27 8.12 3.29 8.52
CA TYR A 27 8.27 2.15 9.39
C TYR A 27 9.36 1.23 8.85
N SER A 28 10.40 1.01 9.65
CA SER A 28 11.49 0.08 9.31
C SER A 28 11.18 -1.33 9.79
N GLY A 29 11.36 -2.31 8.92
CA GLY A 29 11.14 -3.73 9.20
C GLY A 29 11.98 -4.63 8.32
N PHE A 30 11.59 -5.90 8.21
CA PHE A 30 12.24 -6.87 7.34
C PHE A 30 11.28 -7.31 6.23
N GLU A 31 11.78 -7.55 5.02
CA GLU A 31 10.95 -7.99 3.89
C GLU A 31 10.34 -9.39 4.13
N CYS A 32 9.13 -9.66 3.64
CA CYS A 32 8.51 -10.99 3.74
C CYS A 32 9.20 -12.04 2.85
N VAL A 33 9.34 -13.27 3.36
CA VAL A 33 9.89 -14.40 2.57
C VAL A 33 8.98 -14.78 1.40
N ASN A 34 7.66 -14.83 1.64
CA ASN A 34 6.70 -15.24 0.62
C ASN A 34 5.51 -14.28 0.59
N ALA A 35 5.61 -13.27 -0.27
CA ALA A 35 4.53 -12.31 -0.45
C ALA A 35 3.26 -12.92 -1.07
N ALA A 36 3.36 -14.04 -1.80
CA ALA A 36 2.18 -14.70 -2.39
C ALA A 36 1.30 -15.39 -1.34
N ASN A 37 1.87 -15.86 -0.22
CA ASN A 37 1.11 -16.49 0.85
C ASN A 37 0.68 -15.46 1.91
N ALA A 38 -0.60 -15.08 1.91
CA ALA A 38 -1.14 -14.09 2.84
C ALA A 38 -1.05 -14.50 4.32
N ASN A 39 -0.95 -15.81 4.59
CA ASN A 39 -0.93 -16.34 5.95
C ASN A 39 0.50 -16.53 6.51
N ASP A 40 1.52 -16.14 5.73
CA ASP A 40 2.93 -16.26 6.09
C ASP A 40 3.57 -14.88 6.31
N PRO A 41 3.73 -14.44 7.57
CA PRO A 41 4.42 -13.21 7.92
C PRO A 41 5.93 -13.42 8.18
N THR A 42 6.54 -14.52 7.70
CA THR A 42 7.94 -14.82 8.01
C THR A 42 8.87 -13.73 7.45
N PRO A 43 9.66 -13.05 8.29
CA PRO A 43 10.61 -12.05 7.83
C PRO A 43 11.87 -12.67 7.25
N THR A 44 12.44 -12.01 6.25
CA THR A 44 13.80 -12.23 5.77
C THR A 44 14.80 -11.52 6.68
N ILE A 45 16.10 -11.59 6.33
CA ILE A 45 17.14 -10.77 6.96
C ILE A 45 17.29 -9.39 6.31
N THR A 46 16.59 -9.13 5.20
CA THR A 46 16.71 -7.89 4.42
C THR A 46 15.87 -6.82 5.08
N ARG A 47 16.53 -5.77 5.59
CA ARG A 47 15.84 -4.61 6.17
C ARG A 47 15.34 -3.68 5.06
N ILE A 48 14.09 -3.28 5.14
CA ILE A 48 13.44 -2.31 4.24
C ILE A 48 12.57 -1.34 5.02
N ASP A 49 12.26 -0.20 4.40
CA ASP A 49 11.43 0.86 4.99
C ASP A 49 10.11 0.99 4.23
N SER A 50 8.99 0.80 4.93
CA SER A 50 7.65 1.17 4.48
C SER A 50 7.52 2.69 4.63
N ARG A 51 7.56 3.44 3.53
CA ARG A 51 7.56 4.92 3.56
C ARG A 51 6.40 5.48 2.75
N PHE A 52 5.60 6.32 3.38
CA PHE A 52 4.61 7.16 2.72
C PHE A 52 5.12 8.59 2.63
N GLU A 53 5.37 9.08 1.42
CA GLU A 53 5.76 10.48 1.16
C GLU A 53 4.53 11.29 0.73
N VAL A 54 4.37 12.50 1.26
CA VAL A 54 3.32 13.44 0.84
C VAL A 54 3.70 14.02 -0.51
N VAL A 55 2.87 13.75 -1.52
CA VAL A 55 3.03 14.27 -2.88
C VAL A 55 2.25 15.57 -3.05
N GLU A 56 1.02 15.61 -2.53
CA GLU A 56 0.11 16.73 -2.73
C GLU A 56 -0.92 16.81 -1.58
N ILE A 57 -1.30 18.03 -1.21
CA ILE A 57 -2.43 18.31 -0.32
C ILE A 57 -3.57 18.82 -1.19
N LEU A 58 -4.71 18.14 -1.16
CA LEU A 58 -5.89 18.46 -1.94
C LEU A 58 -6.80 19.44 -1.20
N GLU A 59 -7.62 20.20 -1.95
CA GLU A 59 -8.47 21.28 -1.42
C GLU A 59 -9.53 20.80 -0.41
N ASP A 60 -9.91 19.52 -0.48
CA ASP A 60 -10.88 18.87 0.40
C ASP A 60 -10.24 18.32 1.70
N GLY A 61 -8.95 18.57 1.92
CA GLY A 61 -8.20 18.08 3.07
C GLY A 61 -7.72 16.64 2.94
N MET A 62 -7.83 16.05 1.74
CA MET A 62 -7.21 14.76 1.42
C MET A 62 -5.72 14.94 1.06
N LEU A 63 -4.94 13.90 1.25
CA LEU A 63 -3.52 13.86 0.92
C LEU A 63 -3.28 12.83 -0.18
N ARG A 64 -2.57 13.22 -1.24
CA ARG A 64 -1.98 12.25 -2.17
C ARG A 64 -0.61 11.86 -1.63
N LEU A 65 -0.42 10.57 -1.42
CA LEU A 65 0.81 9.99 -0.90
C LEU A 65 1.46 9.08 -1.95
N SER A 66 2.76 8.85 -1.83
CA SER A 66 3.48 7.81 -2.56
C SER A 66 4.04 6.80 -1.57
N LEU A 67 3.64 5.54 -1.70
CA LEU A 67 4.14 4.42 -0.91
C LEU A 67 5.34 3.78 -1.59
N SER A 68 6.45 3.61 -0.86
CA SER A 68 7.58 2.75 -1.23
C SER A 68 7.87 1.70 -0.16
N GLY A 69 8.57 0.63 -0.55
CA GLY A 69 8.97 -0.47 0.33
C GLY A 69 7.84 -1.44 0.72
N GLY A 70 6.58 -1.01 0.77
CA GLY A 70 5.43 -1.89 0.97
C GLY A 70 4.75 -1.67 2.32
N LEU A 71 3.94 -2.64 2.76
CA LEU A 71 3.13 -2.54 3.99
C LEU A 71 3.45 -3.66 4.97
N PRO A 72 3.32 -3.42 6.28
CA PRO A 72 3.48 -4.47 7.27
C PRO A 72 2.41 -5.54 7.09
N ARG A 73 2.86 -6.79 7.02
CA ARG A 73 2.05 -8.01 7.02
C ARG A 73 2.19 -8.69 8.37
N PHE A 74 1.05 -9.10 8.90
CA PHE A 74 0.93 -9.86 10.14
C PHE A 74 -0.36 -10.67 10.08
N VAL A 75 -0.39 -11.78 10.81
CA VAL A 75 -1.58 -12.61 10.97
C VAL A 75 -1.95 -12.67 12.44
N ASN A 76 -3.23 -12.93 12.71
CA ASN A 76 -3.68 -13.08 14.09
C ASN A 76 -2.91 -14.22 14.78
N ASN A 77 -2.47 -13.97 16.01
CA ASN A 77 -1.75 -14.93 16.86
C ASN A 77 -0.32 -15.30 16.44
N ASN A 78 0.30 -14.57 15.50
CA ASN A 78 1.74 -14.68 15.23
C ASN A 78 2.40 -13.32 15.55
N PRO A 79 3.43 -13.26 16.42
CA PRO A 79 4.12 -12.00 16.71
C PRO A 79 4.98 -11.47 15.55
N ASP A 80 5.27 -12.31 14.56
CA ASP A 80 6.11 -11.94 13.43
C ASP A 80 5.44 -10.89 12.54
N VAL A 81 6.23 -9.90 12.15
CA VAL A 81 5.84 -8.84 11.23
C VAL A 81 6.93 -8.73 10.17
N CYS A 82 6.51 -8.77 8.92
CA CYS A 82 7.37 -8.49 7.77
C CYS A 82 6.74 -7.37 6.92
N ILE A 83 7.50 -6.80 6.00
CA ILE A 83 7.02 -5.79 5.05
C ILE A 83 6.83 -6.49 3.70
N ASP A 84 5.60 -6.46 3.23
CA ASP A 84 5.20 -7.01 1.94
C ASP A 84 5.19 -5.90 0.90
N SER A 85 6.12 -5.97 -0.05
CA SER A 85 6.15 -5.07 -1.21
C SER A 85 5.28 -5.56 -2.37
N ASP A 86 5.20 -6.87 -2.60
CA ASP A 86 4.65 -7.41 -3.84
C ASP A 86 3.13 -7.23 -3.89
N THR A 87 2.42 -7.48 -2.79
CA THR A 87 0.96 -7.25 -2.78
C THR A 87 0.58 -5.84 -2.36
N ALA A 88 1.46 -5.12 -1.67
CA ALA A 88 1.19 -3.74 -1.26
C ALA A 88 1.42 -2.71 -2.37
N ILE A 89 2.50 -2.88 -3.15
CA ILE A 89 2.85 -1.98 -4.26
C ILE A 89 2.35 -2.58 -5.57
N GLY A 90 2.57 -3.88 -5.80
CA GLY A 90 2.08 -4.56 -6.99
C GLY A 90 2.92 -4.33 -8.24
N PHE A 91 2.29 -4.61 -9.38
CA PHE A 91 2.88 -4.64 -10.70
C PHE A 91 2.11 -3.73 -11.65
N ILE A 92 2.78 -3.28 -12.71
CA ILE A 92 2.13 -2.49 -13.75
C ILE A 92 1.16 -3.34 -14.56
N GLY A 93 -0.08 -2.85 -14.70
CA GLY A 93 -1.16 -3.56 -15.39
C GLY A 93 -1.35 -3.19 -16.86
N THR A 94 -0.49 -2.34 -17.44
CA THR A 94 -0.64 -1.88 -18.83
C THR A 94 0.33 -2.60 -19.77
N PRO A 95 -0.14 -3.08 -20.94
CA PRO A 95 0.72 -3.75 -21.93
C PRO A 95 1.89 -2.89 -22.43
N ASP A 96 1.68 -1.57 -22.55
CA ASP A 96 2.67 -0.64 -23.09
C ASP A 96 3.83 -0.36 -22.12
N ALA A 97 3.62 -0.64 -20.83
CA ALA A 97 4.63 -0.48 -19.78
C ALA A 97 5.10 -1.81 -19.18
N ALA A 98 4.53 -2.94 -19.65
CA ALA A 98 5.13 -4.24 -19.46
C ALA A 98 6.54 -4.23 -20.08
N GLY A 99 7.50 -4.89 -19.45
CA GLY A 99 8.90 -4.85 -19.91
C GLY A 99 9.04 -5.34 -21.37
N SER A 100 10.25 -5.25 -21.94
CA SER A 100 10.53 -5.64 -23.34
C SER A 100 10.10 -7.07 -23.74
N LEU A 101 9.79 -7.92 -22.75
CA LEU A 101 9.31 -9.30 -22.90
C LEU A 101 7.78 -9.44 -22.78
N GLY A 102 7.03 -8.35 -22.58
CA GLY A 102 5.58 -8.37 -22.36
C GLY A 102 5.16 -8.91 -20.98
N LEU A 103 6.08 -8.93 -20.01
CA LEU A 103 5.83 -9.36 -18.64
C LEU A 103 5.54 -8.15 -17.75
N PRO A 104 4.56 -8.24 -16.82
CA PRO A 104 4.32 -7.20 -15.85
C PRO A 104 5.57 -6.90 -15.03
N LEU A 105 5.86 -5.61 -14.86
CA LEU A 105 7.00 -5.10 -14.09
C LEU A 105 6.54 -4.75 -12.66
N ARG A 106 7.30 -5.16 -11.65
CA ARG A 106 7.07 -4.74 -10.25
C ARG A 106 7.29 -3.24 -10.14
N LEU A 107 6.36 -2.56 -9.49
CA LEU A 107 6.47 -1.13 -9.22
C LEU A 107 7.42 -0.89 -8.04
N GLU A 108 8.22 0.17 -8.11
CA GLU A 108 9.06 0.62 -6.98
C GLU A 108 8.25 1.41 -5.96
N ARG A 109 7.22 2.12 -6.43
CA ARG A 109 6.32 2.96 -5.62
C ARG A 109 4.90 2.89 -6.17
N ILE A 110 3.90 3.18 -5.33
CA ILE A 110 2.50 3.29 -5.74
C ILE A 110 1.83 4.49 -5.10
N ASP A 111 0.86 5.09 -5.80
CA ASP A 111 0.06 6.16 -5.26
C ASP A 111 -0.89 5.65 -4.18
N ALA A 112 -1.07 6.46 -3.16
CA ALA A 112 -1.96 6.23 -2.05
C ALA A 112 -2.74 7.51 -1.74
N THR A 113 -3.88 7.36 -1.09
CA THR A 113 -4.71 8.50 -0.69
C THR A 113 -4.94 8.43 0.81
N ALA A 114 -4.81 9.55 1.50
CA ALA A 114 -5.00 9.61 2.92
C ALA A 114 -5.90 10.75 3.38
N ARG A 115 -6.50 10.56 4.55
CA ARG A 115 -7.30 11.57 5.24
C ARG A 115 -6.91 11.58 6.71
N ILE A 116 -6.78 12.78 7.26
CA ILE A 116 -6.62 12.99 8.70
C ILE A 116 -8.00 13.37 9.26
N ASP A 117 -8.45 12.64 10.28
CA ASP A 117 -9.69 12.93 11.00
C ASP A 117 -9.48 12.79 12.51
N GLN A 118 -9.67 13.89 13.24
CA GLN A 118 -9.56 13.94 14.72
C GLN A 118 -8.30 13.32 15.34
N GLY A 119 -7.17 13.33 14.62
CA GLY A 119 -5.90 12.75 15.08
C GLY A 119 -5.67 11.28 14.67
N ASP A 120 -6.64 10.68 13.98
CA ASP A 120 -6.47 9.43 13.26
C ASP A 120 -6.11 9.72 11.80
N LEU A 121 -5.19 8.93 11.24
CA LEU A 121 -4.77 8.96 9.84
C LEU A 121 -5.28 7.69 9.17
N VAL A 122 -6.09 7.85 8.13
CA VAL A 122 -6.60 6.74 7.32
C VAL A 122 -5.91 6.80 5.97
N ILE A 123 -5.25 5.72 5.56
CA ILE A 123 -4.55 5.62 4.26
C ILE A 123 -5.16 4.48 3.45
N VAL A 124 -5.46 4.73 2.19
CA VAL A 124 -5.94 3.74 1.23
C VAL A 124 -4.86 3.54 0.18
N VAL A 125 -4.46 2.28 -0.03
CA VAL A 125 -3.51 1.84 -1.04
C VAL A 125 -4.16 0.76 -1.89
N ASN A 126 -4.16 0.95 -3.21
CA ASN A 126 -4.72 -0.03 -4.15
C ASN A 126 -3.62 -0.46 -5.11
N SER A 127 -3.45 -1.77 -5.27
CA SER A 127 -2.39 -2.37 -6.07
C SER A 127 -2.93 -3.53 -6.91
N LEU A 128 -2.13 -3.96 -7.89
CA LEU A 128 -2.39 -5.14 -8.70
C LEU A 128 -1.26 -6.15 -8.47
N PHE A 129 -1.59 -7.28 -7.87
CA PHE A 129 -0.66 -8.40 -7.73
C PHE A 129 -0.79 -9.34 -8.93
N THR A 130 0.33 -9.90 -9.38
CA THR A 130 0.37 -10.96 -10.39
C THR A 130 1.47 -11.96 -10.08
N ASP A 131 1.21 -13.23 -10.35
CA ASP A 131 2.16 -14.31 -10.16
C ASP A 131 3.14 -14.47 -11.34
N LEU A 132 3.04 -13.60 -12.37
CA LEU A 132 3.87 -13.57 -13.58
C LEU A 132 3.99 -14.92 -14.31
N SER A 133 3.07 -15.86 -14.05
CA SER A 133 3.22 -17.26 -14.47
C SER A 133 2.79 -17.52 -15.91
N ALA A 134 2.34 -16.51 -16.66
CA ALA A 134 1.95 -16.65 -18.06
C ALA A 134 3.19 -16.78 -18.96
N SER A 135 3.58 -18.01 -19.29
CA SER A 135 4.57 -18.28 -20.32
C SER A 135 3.91 -18.50 -21.69
N ARG A 136 4.45 -17.88 -22.74
CA ARG A 136 4.05 -18.14 -24.13
C ARG A 136 5.00 -19.17 -24.74
N GLY A 137 4.59 -20.44 -24.77
CA GLY A 137 5.27 -21.47 -25.57
C GLY A 137 4.65 -21.52 -26.97
N ALA A 138 5.48 -21.61 -28.02
CA ALA A 138 5.03 -21.63 -29.42
C ALA A 138 4.08 -22.80 -29.77
N PHE A 139 3.99 -23.83 -28.91
CA PHE A 139 3.13 -25.01 -29.10
C PHE A 139 2.60 -25.62 -27.77
N SER A 140 2.54 -24.85 -26.67
CA SER A 140 2.04 -25.37 -25.37
C SER A 140 0.78 -24.64 -24.92
N SER A 141 -0.09 -25.35 -24.21
CA SER A 141 -1.19 -24.78 -23.42
C SER A 141 -0.67 -23.61 -22.57
N PHE A 142 -1.30 -22.44 -22.67
CA PHE A 142 -0.97 -21.30 -21.82
C PHE A 142 -1.31 -21.63 -20.35
N SER A 143 -0.38 -21.37 -19.43
CA SER A 143 -0.69 -21.30 -18.00
C SER A 143 -1.42 -19.99 -17.70
N THR A 144 -2.52 -20.07 -16.96
CA THR A 144 -3.31 -18.90 -16.56
C THR A 144 -2.50 -18.01 -15.63
N SER A 145 -2.30 -16.74 -15.97
CA SER A 145 -1.79 -15.75 -15.00
C SER A 145 -2.87 -15.43 -13.98
N ARG A 146 -2.50 -15.37 -12.70
CA ARG A 146 -3.36 -14.86 -11.63
C ARG A 146 -3.14 -13.36 -11.52
N VAL A 147 -4.18 -12.56 -11.75
CA VAL A 147 -4.15 -11.11 -11.49
C VAL A 147 -5.13 -10.81 -10.36
N GLN A 148 -4.68 -10.08 -9.35
CA GLN A 148 -5.47 -9.79 -8.16
C GLN A 148 -5.41 -8.31 -7.80
N PRO A 149 -6.52 -7.57 -7.87
CA PRO A 149 -6.60 -6.28 -7.22
C PRO A 149 -6.55 -6.47 -5.70
N VAL A 150 -5.73 -5.67 -5.04
CA VAL A 150 -5.58 -5.67 -3.60
C VAL A 150 -5.82 -4.25 -3.10
N SER A 151 -6.68 -4.11 -2.10
CA SER A 151 -6.98 -2.84 -1.43
C SER A 151 -6.62 -2.96 0.04
N ASN A 152 -5.77 -2.05 0.50
CA ASN A 152 -5.33 -1.94 1.88
C ASN A 152 -5.81 -0.61 2.46
N ILE A 153 -6.57 -0.67 3.55
CA ILE A 153 -6.98 0.51 4.32
C ILE A 153 -6.30 0.46 5.68
N LEU A 154 -5.35 1.36 5.91
CA LEU A 154 -4.63 1.49 7.16
C LEU A 154 -5.32 2.52 8.03
N PHE A 155 -5.46 2.21 9.31
CA PHE A 155 -5.90 3.16 10.32
C PHE A 155 -4.80 3.32 11.34
N LEU A 156 -4.23 4.52 11.39
CA LEU A 156 -3.18 4.88 12.30
C LEU A 156 -3.69 5.94 13.28
N LYS A 157 -3.22 5.86 14.52
CA LYS A 157 -3.53 6.85 15.56
C LYS A 157 -2.28 7.61 15.94
N TYR A 158 -2.36 8.93 15.95
CA TYR A 158 -1.25 9.75 16.37
C TYR A 158 -0.94 9.59 17.87
N ASP A 159 0.32 9.32 18.19
CA ASP A 159 0.85 9.34 19.55
C ASP A 159 1.74 10.57 19.75
N VAL A 160 1.21 11.52 20.51
CA VAL A 160 1.88 12.80 20.83
C VAL A 160 3.20 12.58 21.58
N ARG A 161 3.32 11.52 22.39
CA ARG A 161 4.52 11.28 23.21
C ARG A 161 5.69 10.80 22.37
N LYS A 162 5.40 10.03 21.32
CA LYS A 162 6.40 9.43 20.42
C LYS A 162 6.58 10.22 19.12
N ALA A 163 5.74 11.22 18.87
CA ALA A 163 5.65 11.93 17.59
C ALA A 163 5.57 10.95 16.41
N SER A 164 4.67 9.97 16.53
CA SER A 164 4.54 8.87 15.57
C SER A 164 3.08 8.46 15.38
N PHE A 165 2.81 7.81 14.25
CA PHE A 165 1.52 7.20 13.95
C PHE A 165 1.56 5.72 14.25
N ILE A 166 0.77 5.27 15.23
CA ILE A 166 0.69 3.86 15.59
C ILE A 166 -0.39 3.19 14.75
N LEU A 167 -0.02 2.17 13.98
CA LEU A 167 -0.96 1.35 13.23
C LEU A 167 -1.87 0.60 14.21
N LYS A 168 -3.19 0.76 14.05
CA LYS A 168 -4.20 0.10 14.89
C LYS A 168 -4.90 -1.04 14.18
N LYS A 169 -5.13 -0.89 12.88
CA LYS A 169 -5.75 -1.94 12.06
C LYS A 169 -5.41 -1.74 10.59
N ILE A 170 -5.39 -2.86 9.87
CA ILE A 170 -5.41 -2.90 8.41
C ILE A 170 -6.68 -3.63 8.00
N ILE A 171 -7.47 -3.03 7.13
CA ILE A 171 -8.53 -3.74 6.41
C ILE A 171 -7.94 -4.15 5.07
N HIS A 172 -7.85 -5.44 4.85
CA HIS A 172 -7.27 -6.03 3.67
C HIS A 172 -8.38 -6.67 2.83
N ASN A 173 -8.48 -6.24 1.58
CA ASN A 173 -9.46 -6.75 0.62
C ASN A 173 -8.73 -7.21 -0.65
N LYS A 174 -9.09 -8.39 -1.15
CA LYS A 174 -8.54 -8.97 -2.38
C LYS A 174 -9.66 -9.32 -3.33
N GLY A 175 -9.50 -8.96 -4.60
CA GLY A 175 -10.25 -9.52 -5.70
C GLY A 175 -9.41 -10.53 -6.48
N PHE A 176 -10.05 -11.18 -7.46
CA PHE A 176 -9.38 -12.14 -8.32
C PHE A 176 -9.88 -11.98 -9.76
N VAL A 177 -8.94 -12.04 -10.70
CA VAL A 177 -9.20 -12.10 -12.14
C VAL A 177 -8.41 -13.29 -12.68
N GLN A 178 -9.12 -14.23 -13.31
CA GLN A 178 -8.51 -15.37 -13.98
C GLN A 178 -8.86 -15.35 -15.46
N THR A 179 -7.82 -15.37 -16.28
CA THR A 179 -7.95 -15.47 -17.72
C THR A 179 -7.67 -16.90 -18.15
N THR A 180 -8.67 -17.60 -18.69
CA THR A 180 -8.53 -18.92 -19.30
C THR A 180 -8.61 -18.80 -20.82
N GLY A 181 -7.59 -19.29 -21.53
CA GLY A 181 -7.57 -19.33 -23.00
C GLY A 181 -7.63 -20.76 -23.53
N SER A 182 -8.33 -20.95 -24.65
CA SER A 182 -8.37 -22.20 -25.42
C SER A 182 -7.66 -21.99 -26.77
N THR A 183 -7.02 -23.03 -27.31
CA THR A 183 -6.41 -23.02 -28.66
C THR A 183 -7.44 -23.15 -29.79
N ALA A 184 -8.74 -23.23 -29.48
CA ALA A 184 -9.81 -23.26 -30.48
C ALA A 184 -10.03 -21.87 -31.11
N MET A 185 -10.53 -21.87 -32.35
CA MET A 185 -10.81 -20.73 -33.24
C MET A 185 -11.91 -19.76 -32.73
N PHE A 186 -11.90 -19.42 -31.45
CA PHE A 186 -12.79 -18.43 -30.83
C PHE A 186 -11.94 -17.31 -30.20
N PRO A 187 -12.36 -16.04 -30.32
CA PRO A 187 -11.66 -14.93 -29.68
C PRO A 187 -11.66 -15.11 -28.17
N PHE A 188 -10.56 -14.66 -27.54
CA PHE A 188 -10.33 -14.66 -26.10
C PHE A 188 -11.60 -14.33 -25.31
N ILE A 189 -11.94 -15.18 -24.33
CA ILE A 189 -12.96 -14.87 -23.34
C ILE A 189 -12.22 -14.48 -22.06
N GLU A 190 -11.99 -13.18 -21.88
CA GLU A 190 -11.69 -12.65 -20.55
C GLU A 190 -12.95 -12.82 -19.71
N THR A 191 -12.92 -13.76 -18.78
CA THR A 191 -13.98 -13.85 -17.76
C THR A 191 -13.41 -13.24 -16.49
N ILE A 192 -13.77 -11.99 -16.21
CA ILE A 192 -13.57 -11.42 -14.88
C ILE A 192 -14.61 -12.08 -13.97
N VAL A 193 -14.24 -13.23 -13.40
CA VAL A 193 -15.06 -13.89 -12.39
C VAL A 193 -14.61 -13.36 -11.03
N PRO A 194 -15.46 -12.64 -10.26
CA PRO A 194 -15.26 -12.59 -8.83
C PRO A 194 -15.39 -14.03 -8.31
N ILE A 195 -14.27 -14.71 -8.06
CA ILE A 195 -14.31 -16.05 -7.49
C ILE A 195 -14.53 -15.95 -5.99
N PHE A 196 -15.61 -16.60 -5.56
CA PHE A 196 -15.83 -17.10 -4.22
C PHE A 196 -15.24 -18.52 -4.21
N GLU A 197 -13.99 -18.70 -3.79
CA GLU A 197 -13.37 -20.03 -3.75
C GLU A 197 -14.11 -20.88 -2.70
N GLU A 198 -14.56 -22.09 -3.05
CA GLU A 198 -15.33 -22.96 -2.15
C GLU A 198 -14.52 -23.47 -0.94
N THR A 199 -13.21 -23.23 -0.90
CA THR A 199 -12.30 -23.64 0.19
C THR A 199 -11.81 -22.50 1.08
N GLU A 200 -12.04 -21.24 0.72
CA GLU A 200 -11.86 -20.10 1.61
C GLU A 200 -13.23 -19.50 1.90
N SER A 201 -13.78 -19.87 3.06
CA SER A 201 -15.07 -19.41 3.57
C SER A 201 -15.28 -17.92 3.28
N VAL A 202 -16.22 -17.58 2.37
CA VAL A 202 -16.84 -16.25 2.19
C VAL A 202 -16.00 -15.14 2.81
N GLU A 203 -14.87 -14.78 2.19
CA GLU A 203 -13.93 -13.86 2.84
C GLU A 203 -14.45 -12.42 2.78
N VAL A 204 -15.21 -12.07 3.82
CA VAL A 204 -15.43 -10.70 4.29
C VAL A 204 -14.07 -10.00 4.39
N PRO A 205 -13.95 -8.67 4.11
CA PRO A 205 -12.70 -7.94 4.28
C PRO A 205 -11.97 -8.33 5.56
N ARG A 206 -10.72 -8.77 5.43
CA ARG A 206 -9.94 -9.24 6.58
C ARG A 206 -9.52 -8.03 7.41
N ILE A 207 -10.08 -7.91 8.60
CA ILE A 207 -9.68 -6.89 9.56
C ILE A 207 -8.56 -7.47 10.41
N LEU A 208 -7.34 -6.97 10.22
CA LEU A 208 -6.14 -7.41 10.90
C LEU A 208 -5.74 -6.36 11.93
N THR A 209 -5.43 -6.81 13.15
CA THR A 209 -4.89 -5.97 14.22
C THR A 209 -3.44 -6.37 14.47
N PRO A 210 -2.49 -5.40 14.52
CA PRO A 210 -1.10 -5.72 14.78
C PRO A 210 -0.93 -6.47 16.11
N PRO A 211 -0.20 -7.60 16.12
CA PRO A 211 0.11 -8.37 17.34
C PRO A 211 1.12 -7.63 18.23
N VAL A 212 1.91 -6.75 17.62
CA VAL A 212 2.91 -5.88 18.25
C VAL A 212 2.71 -4.45 17.79
N GLU A 213 3.25 -3.47 18.54
CA GLU A 213 3.13 -2.06 18.16
C GLU A 213 3.95 -1.77 16.90
N ILE A 214 3.28 -1.31 15.85
CA ILE A 214 3.91 -0.84 14.60
C ILE A 214 3.76 0.68 14.56
N GLY A 215 4.87 1.38 14.83
CA GLY A 215 4.93 2.84 14.87
C GLY A 215 5.60 3.40 13.62
N TYR A 216 4.86 4.23 12.88
CA TYR A 216 5.38 5.02 11.78
C TYR A 216 5.93 6.34 12.32
N ARG A 217 7.23 6.56 12.19
CA ARG A 217 7.89 7.81 12.61
C ARG A 217 7.56 8.92 11.61
N LEU A 218 7.37 10.13 12.11
CA LEU A 218 7.35 11.34 11.27
C LEU A 218 8.77 11.64 10.80
N ASP A 219 8.98 11.74 9.49
CA ASP A 219 10.26 12.14 8.90
C ASP A 219 10.07 13.41 8.05
N ASP A 220 11.05 14.31 8.14
CA ASP A 220 11.13 15.54 7.35
C ASP A 220 11.64 15.30 5.92
#